data_AF-A0AAU2FV09-F1
#
_entry.id   AF-A0AAU2FV09-F1
#
_cell.length_a   1.000
_cell.length_b   1.000
_cell.length_c   1.000
_cell.angle_alpha   90.00
_cell.angle_beta   90.00
_cell.angle_gamma   90.00
#
_symmetry.space_group_name_H-M   'P 1'
#
loop_
_entity.id
_entity.type
_entity.pdbx_description
1 polymer ?
#
loop_
_entity_poly.entity_id
_entity_poly.type
_entity_poly.pdbx_seq_one_letter_code
_entity_poly.pdbx_strand_id
1 'polypeptide(L)'
;MKRTRTAALALAAAVATALPALGQAATAADGTYLQDPAGGEKAMKSLWTKDEMHKVEGQFRFYPGVQYKTVTRPGPAGAPEFERRAGDPKTLAWQPSFDFGWAVSDSTLVKKAVTTKDGKHPIVVHAVLRRSGDHAKAAEVHKELADRPATGRAKVPGGKRIACDTGEYTVEWSVTRSGYGTLSGTLRWNSSCEQYRTAFSTEHGRA
;
A
#
# COMPACT_ATOMS: atom_id res chain seq x y z
N MET A 1 4.62 -7.63 60.41
CA MET A 1 6.09 -7.77 60.36
C MET A 1 6.44 -9.09 59.67
N LYS A 2 7.40 -9.05 58.72
CA LYS A 2 8.12 -10.19 58.08
C LYS A 2 7.32 -10.98 57.03
N ARG A 3 7.83 -11.33 55.85
CA ARG A 3 8.98 -10.92 54.99
C ARG A 3 8.81 -11.82 53.74
N THR A 4 8.43 -11.27 52.59
CA THR A 4 8.39 -12.05 51.34
C THR A 4 9.72 -11.83 50.61
N ARG A 5 10.56 -12.87 50.57
CA ARG A 5 11.86 -12.87 49.87
C ARG A 5 11.70 -13.52 48.50
N THR A 6 11.95 -12.73 47.47
CA THR A 6 12.87 -12.95 46.34
C THR A 6 13.05 -14.36 45.75
N ALA A 7 12.79 -14.48 44.44
CA ALA A 7 13.75 -15.08 43.51
C ALA A 7 13.50 -14.53 42.10
N ALA A 8 14.46 -13.74 41.62
CA ALA A 8 14.61 -13.36 40.23
C ALA A 8 15.21 -14.55 39.46
N LEU A 9 14.71 -14.80 38.26
CA LEU A 9 15.42 -15.53 37.22
C LEU A 9 15.48 -14.64 36.00
N ALA A 10 16.66 -14.08 35.78
CA ALA A 10 17.10 -13.48 34.54
C ALA A 10 17.97 -14.48 33.76
N LEU A 11 18.17 -14.18 32.48
CA LEU A 11 18.97 -14.81 31.40
C LEU A 11 18.16 -15.73 30.46
N ALA A 12 18.29 -15.64 29.13
CA ALA A 12 19.16 -14.81 28.30
C ALA A 12 18.66 -14.75 26.83
N ALA A 13 19.01 -13.63 26.20
CA ALA A 13 19.30 -13.37 24.78
C ALA A 13 18.90 -14.39 23.70
N ALA A 14 18.06 -13.91 22.77
CA ALA A 14 18.23 -14.20 21.34
C ALA A 14 18.18 -12.87 20.57
N VAL A 15 19.35 -12.41 20.12
CA VAL A 15 19.50 -11.21 19.28
C VAL A 15 19.10 -11.62 17.85
N ALA A 16 17.84 -11.42 17.50
CA ALA A 16 17.46 -11.37 16.09
C ALA A 16 17.76 -9.96 15.58
N THR A 17 18.88 -9.81 14.86
CA THR A 17 19.17 -8.62 14.05
C THR A 17 18.19 -8.56 12.88
N ALA A 18 16.96 -8.13 13.16
CA ALA A 18 16.07 -7.59 12.15
C ALA A 18 16.48 -6.14 11.91
N LEU A 19 17.11 -5.87 10.77
CA LEU A 19 17.21 -4.51 10.23
C LEU A 19 15.83 -3.87 10.31
N PRO A 20 15.64 -2.74 11.00
CA PRO A 20 14.40 -2.02 10.89
C PRO A 20 14.43 -1.40 9.49
N ALA A 21 13.75 -2.05 8.54
CA ALA A 21 13.21 -1.34 7.40
C ALA A 21 12.24 -0.30 7.98
N LEU A 22 12.78 0.87 8.33
CA LEU A 22 12.06 2.06 8.75
C LEU A 22 11.28 2.57 7.54
N GLY A 23 10.26 1.81 7.14
CA GLY A 23 9.18 2.32 6.34
C GLY A 23 8.37 3.23 7.24
N GLN A 24 8.69 4.52 7.23
CA GLN A 24 7.76 5.51 7.73
C GLN A 24 6.50 5.40 6.87
N ALA A 25 5.45 4.83 7.45
CA ALA A 25 4.11 5.01 6.94
C ALA A 25 3.80 6.51 7.07
N ALA A 26 3.60 7.18 5.94
CA ALA A 26 2.84 8.42 5.96
C ALA A 26 1.49 8.11 6.65
N THR A 27 1.12 8.95 7.61
CA THR A 27 -0.02 8.81 8.54
C THR A 27 -1.25 8.20 7.88
N ALA A 28 -1.59 6.97 8.28
CA ALA A 28 -2.92 6.41 8.07
C ALA A 28 -3.74 6.70 9.34
N ALA A 29 -4.82 7.45 9.19
CA ALA A 29 -5.74 7.80 10.27
C ALA A 29 -6.48 6.56 10.81
N ASP A 30 -6.71 6.53 12.11
CA ASP A 30 -7.55 5.54 12.79
C ASP A 30 -9.00 5.63 12.30
N GLY A 31 -9.57 4.48 11.94
CA GLY A 31 -10.96 4.34 11.56
C GLY A 31 -11.20 3.17 10.61
N THR A 32 -12.14 2.30 10.95
CA THR A 32 -12.71 1.32 10.03
C THR A 32 -13.39 2.03 8.86
N TYR A 33 -12.98 1.68 7.63
CA TYR A 33 -13.50 2.03 6.29
C TYR A 33 -12.86 3.24 5.51
N LEU A 34 -12.18 2.90 4.39
CA LEU A 34 -12.37 3.41 3.00
C LEU A 34 -11.90 4.80 2.37
N GLN A 35 -10.84 5.53 2.79
CA GLN A 35 -10.13 6.60 2.00
C GLN A 35 -9.68 6.39 0.50
N ASP A 36 -9.87 7.43 -0.32
CA ASP A 36 -9.13 7.87 -1.54
C ASP A 36 -7.75 8.48 -1.14
N PRO A 37 -6.69 8.49 -1.98
CA PRO A 37 -5.45 9.24 -1.70
C PRO A 37 -5.62 10.75 -1.38
N ALA A 38 -6.77 11.36 -1.64
CA ALA A 38 -7.11 12.72 -1.18
C ALA A 38 -7.87 12.77 0.17
N GLY A 39 -8.06 11.64 0.83
CA GLY A 39 -8.73 11.55 2.13
C GLY A 39 -10.26 11.71 2.11
N GLY A 40 -10.88 11.85 0.93
CA GLY A 40 -12.33 11.96 0.78
C GLY A 40 -13.05 10.61 0.61
N GLU A 41 -14.27 10.53 1.13
CA GLU A 41 -15.18 9.40 0.92
C GLU A 41 -15.67 9.35 -0.54
N LYS A 42 -15.59 8.18 -1.19
CA LYS A 42 -16.25 7.92 -2.49
C LYS A 42 -16.89 6.54 -2.52
N ALA A 43 -18.02 6.44 -3.20
CA ALA A 43 -18.73 5.18 -3.44
C ALA A 43 -17.86 4.19 -4.25
N MET A 44 -18.01 2.89 -3.98
CA MET A 44 -17.37 1.84 -4.79
C MET A 44 -17.84 1.93 -6.23
N LYS A 45 -16.93 1.75 -7.19
CA LYS A 45 -17.32 1.59 -8.60
C LYS A 45 -18.05 0.25 -8.70
N SER A 46 -19.13 0.19 -9.46
CA SER A 46 -19.90 -1.03 -9.62
C SER A 46 -20.18 -1.37 -11.07
N LEU A 47 -20.31 -2.67 -11.34
CA LEU A 47 -20.64 -3.25 -12.62
C LEU A 47 -21.65 -4.37 -12.38
N TRP A 48 -22.78 -4.32 -13.08
CA TRP A 48 -23.66 -5.47 -13.22
C TRP A 48 -23.19 -6.32 -14.40
N THR A 49 -23.26 -7.63 -14.26
CA THR A 49 -23.08 -8.56 -15.38
C THR A 49 -24.21 -8.43 -16.40
N LYS A 50 -23.97 -8.92 -17.61
CA LYS A 50 -24.92 -8.85 -18.72
C LYS A 50 -26.25 -9.57 -18.44
N ASP A 51 -26.20 -10.63 -17.66
CA ASP A 51 -27.39 -11.38 -17.21
C ASP A 51 -28.19 -10.65 -16.12
N GLU A 52 -27.69 -9.52 -15.61
CA GLU A 52 -28.23 -8.76 -14.48
C GLU A 52 -28.38 -9.56 -13.17
N MET A 53 -27.74 -10.73 -13.10
CA MET A 53 -27.80 -11.63 -11.95
C MET A 53 -26.62 -11.43 -11.00
N HIS A 54 -25.55 -10.78 -11.45
CA HIS A 54 -24.34 -10.62 -10.64
C HIS A 54 -23.88 -9.17 -10.63
N LYS A 55 -23.43 -8.71 -9.45
CA LYS A 55 -22.84 -7.39 -9.27
C LYS A 55 -21.41 -7.53 -8.77
N VAL A 56 -20.49 -6.79 -9.36
CA VAL A 56 -19.12 -6.63 -8.88
C VAL A 56 -18.93 -5.17 -8.51
N GLU A 57 -18.55 -4.93 -7.26
CA GLU A 57 -18.17 -3.64 -6.72
C GLU A 57 -16.70 -3.67 -6.37
N GLY A 58 -15.99 -2.59 -6.65
CA GLY A 58 -14.56 -2.51 -6.43
C GLY A 58 -14.12 -1.12 -6.01
N GLN A 59 -13.08 -1.12 -5.18
CA GLN A 59 -12.34 0.06 -4.79
C GLN A 59 -10.86 -0.22 -4.91
N PHE A 60 -10.09 0.82 -5.21
CA PHE A 60 -8.67 0.74 -5.36
C PHE A 60 -7.98 1.90 -4.66
N ARG A 61 -6.86 1.60 -3.99
CA ARG A 61 -5.92 2.60 -3.49
C ARG A 61 -4.51 2.26 -3.92
N PHE A 62 -3.80 3.31 -4.30
CA PHE A 62 -2.38 3.24 -4.60
C PHE A 62 -1.57 3.87 -3.47
N TYR A 63 -0.54 3.17 -3.01
CA TYR A 63 0.38 3.62 -1.97
C TYR A 63 1.79 3.72 -2.54
N PRO A 64 2.28 4.94 -2.86
CA PRO A 64 3.67 5.16 -3.26
C PRO A 64 4.57 5.22 -2.03
N GLY A 65 4.86 4.06 -1.43
CA GLY A 65 5.78 3.98 -0.29
C GLY A 65 7.20 4.37 -0.69
N VAL A 66 8.01 4.87 0.24
CA VAL A 66 9.43 5.18 0.00
C VAL A 66 10.32 4.17 0.71
N GLN A 67 11.44 3.82 0.07
CA GLN A 67 12.49 3.00 0.64
C GLN A 67 13.85 3.68 0.47
N TYR A 68 14.66 3.67 1.53
CA TYR A 68 16.03 4.17 1.56
C TYR A 68 16.86 3.41 2.60
N LYS A 69 18.18 3.42 2.44
CA LYS A 69 19.16 3.02 3.46
C LYS A 69 19.56 4.25 4.28
N THR A 70 20.09 4.03 5.48
CA THR A 70 20.67 5.10 6.29
C THR A 70 22.19 5.10 6.18
N VAL A 71 22.79 6.28 6.30
CA VAL A 71 24.23 6.51 6.37
C VAL A 71 24.56 7.37 7.59
N THR A 72 25.71 7.13 8.18
CA THR A 72 26.25 7.97 9.25
C THR A 72 26.74 9.29 8.67
N ARG A 73 26.40 10.40 9.30
CA ARG A 73 26.83 11.75 8.93
C ARG A 73 27.30 12.52 10.17
N PRO A 74 28.19 13.50 10.01
CA PRO A 74 28.50 14.42 11.10
C PRO A 74 27.22 15.09 11.63
N GLY A 75 27.08 15.10 12.95
CA GLY A 75 26.09 15.88 13.68
C GLY A 75 26.37 17.39 13.57
N PRO A 76 25.40 18.24 13.95
CA PRO A 76 25.63 19.68 14.05
C PRO A 76 26.72 20.00 15.08
N ALA A 77 27.44 21.11 14.86
CA ALA A 77 28.51 21.51 15.76
C ALA A 77 27.96 21.74 17.17
N GLY A 78 28.57 21.09 18.18
CA GLY A 78 28.15 21.19 19.57
C GLY A 78 27.08 20.17 20.02
N ALA A 79 26.63 19.26 19.16
CA ALA A 79 25.78 18.14 19.58
C ALA A 79 26.60 17.11 20.39
N PRO A 80 26.02 16.52 21.46
CA PRO A 80 26.70 15.50 22.27
C PRO A 80 27.00 14.21 21.48
N GLU A 81 26.27 13.96 20.39
CA GLU A 81 26.55 12.89 19.43
C GLU A 81 27.10 13.52 18.13
N PHE A 82 28.39 13.34 17.89
CA PHE A 82 29.07 13.84 16.68
C PHE A 82 28.63 13.12 15.40
N GLU A 83 27.86 12.04 15.53
CA GLU A 83 27.36 11.22 14.43
C GLU A 83 25.84 11.11 14.48
N ARG A 84 25.17 11.37 13.36
CA ARG A 84 23.73 11.16 13.18
C ARG A 84 23.47 10.16 12.06
N ARG A 85 22.39 9.38 12.19
CA ARG A 85 21.88 8.54 11.08
C ARG A 85 20.95 9.37 10.20
N ALA A 86 21.27 9.49 8.92
CA ALA A 86 20.44 10.18 7.93
C ALA A 86 20.12 9.24 6.76
N GLY A 87 19.03 9.51 6.04
CA GLY A 87 18.72 8.79 4.80
C GLY A 87 19.82 9.00 3.75
N ASP A 88 20.15 7.93 3.02
CA ASP A 88 21.05 8.01 1.86
C ASP A 88 20.23 8.32 0.60
N PRO A 89 20.34 9.53 0.03
CA PRO A 89 19.60 9.91 -1.17
C PRO A 89 19.94 9.02 -2.37
N LYS A 90 21.12 8.37 -2.40
CA LYS A 90 21.52 7.46 -3.48
C LYS A 90 20.71 6.16 -3.50
N THR A 91 20.07 5.83 -2.39
CA THR A 91 19.29 4.59 -2.24
C THR A 91 17.79 4.81 -2.23
N LEU A 92 17.37 6.07 -2.40
CA LEU A 92 15.99 6.49 -2.41
C LEU A 92 15.25 5.89 -3.60
N ALA A 93 14.16 5.17 -3.33
CA ALA A 93 13.32 4.55 -4.34
C ALA A 93 11.86 4.55 -3.88
N TRP A 94 10.94 4.52 -4.83
CA TRP A 94 9.55 4.16 -4.56
C TRP A 94 9.38 2.66 -4.44
N GLN A 95 8.55 2.25 -3.49
CA GLN A 95 8.10 0.90 -3.24
C GLN A 95 6.56 0.89 -3.28
N PRO A 96 5.97 0.80 -4.49
CA PRO A 96 4.52 0.83 -4.64
C PRO A 96 3.85 -0.36 -3.95
N SER A 97 2.65 -0.12 -3.42
CA SER A 97 1.71 -1.17 -3.02
C SER A 97 0.29 -0.78 -3.41
N PHE A 98 -0.54 -1.79 -3.63
CA PHE A 98 -1.86 -1.67 -4.23
C PHE A 98 -2.88 -2.30 -3.29
N ASP A 99 -3.92 -1.58 -2.91
CA ASP A 99 -4.95 -2.09 -2.02
C ASP A 99 -6.29 -2.15 -2.75
N PHE A 100 -6.81 -3.36 -2.88
CA PHE A 100 -8.04 -3.66 -3.59
C PHE A 100 -9.12 -4.00 -2.58
N GLY A 101 -10.24 -3.27 -2.62
CA GLY A 101 -11.48 -3.65 -1.97
C GLY A 101 -12.46 -4.23 -2.98
N TRP A 102 -13.21 -5.25 -2.60
CA TRP A 102 -14.27 -5.82 -3.44
C TRP A 102 -15.52 -6.12 -2.62
N ALA A 103 -16.65 -6.07 -3.31
CA ALA A 103 -17.87 -6.74 -2.90
C ALA A 103 -18.52 -7.37 -4.14
N VAL A 104 -18.82 -8.66 -4.08
CA VAL A 104 -19.59 -9.35 -5.12
C VAL A 104 -20.94 -9.73 -4.56
N SER A 105 -21.97 -9.57 -5.38
CA SER A 105 -23.32 -9.93 -5.02
C SER A 105 -23.96 -10.79 -6.10
N ASP A 106 -24.82 -11.70 -5.67
CA ASP A 106 -25.70 -12.48 -6.54
C ASP A 106 -27.13 -12.01 -6.31
N SER A 107 -27.88 -11.83 -7.39
CA SER A 107 -29.30 -11.50 -7.30
C SER A 107 -30.11 -12.78 -7.17
N THR A 108 -31.03 -12.81 -6.21
CA THR A 108 -31.93 -13.95 -5.99
C THR A 108 -33.21 -13.85 -6.82
N LEU A 109 -33.45 -12.72 -7.47
CA LEU A 109 -34.60 -12.46 -8.33
C LEU A 109 -34.15 -11.81 -9.63
N VAL A 110 -34.75 -12.22 -10.75
CA VAL A 110 -34.61 -11.50 -12.03
C VAL A 110 -35.09 -10.05 -11.79
N LYS A 111 -34.24 -9.04 -12.07
CA LYS A 111 -34.44 -7.57 -11.89
C LYS A 111 -33.80 -6.87 -10.67
N LYS A 112 -32.63 -7.32 -10.17
CA LYS A 112 -31.78 -6.53 -9.24
C LYS A 112 -32.40 -6.16 -7.88
N ALA A 113 -33.56 -6.73 -7.54
CA ALA A 113 -34.37 -6.27 -6.40
C ALA A 113 -33.88 -6.81 -5.05
N VAL A 114 -33.25 -7.99 -5.05
CA VAL A 114 -32.69 -8.62 -3.85
C VAL A 114 -31.33 -9.17 -4.22
N THR A 115 -30.29 -8.76 -3.49
CA THR A 115 -28.92 -9.24 -3.68
C THR A 115 -28.36 -9.82 -2.39
N THR A 116 -27.70 -10.95 -2.47
CA THR A 116 -26.97 -11.56 -1.36
C THR A 116 -25.46 -11.41 -1.58
N LYS A 117 -24.71 -11.20 -0.51
CA LYS A 117 -23.23 -11.07 -0.51
C LYS A 117 -22.62 -12.24 0.25
N ASP A 118 -22.98 -13.44 -0.18
CA ASP A 118 -22.65 -14.68 0.53
C ASP A 118 -21.66 -15.53 -0.27
N GLY A 119 -21.05 -16.50 0.42
CA GLY A 119 -20.19 -17.49 -0.19
C GLY A 119 -18.76 -17.01 -0.45
N LYS A 120 -18.02 -17.89 -1.12
CA LYS A 120 -16.62 -17.67 -1.52
C LYS A 120 -16.54 -17.60 -3.03
N HIS A 121 -15.81 -16.59 -3.53
CA HIS A 121 -15.71 -16.30 -4.95
C HIS A 121 -14.24 -16.15 -5.33
N PRO A 122 -13.81 -16.73 -6.47
CA PRO A 122 -12.49 -16.44 -7.02
C PRO A 122 -12.44 -15.00 -7.50
N ILE A 123 -11.55 -14.21 -6.91
CA ILE A 123 -11.33 -12.80 -7.27
C ILE A 123 -9.92 -12.66 -7.83
N VAL A 124 -9.80 -12.12 -9.03
CA VAL A 124 -8.51 -11.76 -9.62
C VAL A 124 -8.34 -10.24 -9.51
N VAL A 125 -7.26 -9.82 -8.86
CA VAL A 125 -6.87 -8.40 -8.77
C VAL A 125 -5.66 -8.15 -9.64
N HIS A 126 -5.69 -7.03 -10.35
CA HIS A 126 -4.61 -6.64 -11.24
C HIS A 126 -4.39 -5.13 -11.17
N ALA A 127 -3.14 -4.69 -11.12
CA ALA A 127 -2.78 -3.30 -11.30
C ALA A 127 -1.47 -3.15 -12.07
N VAL A 128 -1.41 -2.15 -12.93
CA VAL A 128 -0.24 -1.79 -13.71
C VAL A 128 0.04 -0.31 -13.50
N LEU A 129 1.25 -0.01 -13.05
CA LEU A 129 1.77 1.34 -12.99
C LEU A 129 2.59 1.60 -14.25
N ARG A 130 2.13 2.54 -15.07
CA ARG A 130 2.77 2.94 -16.33
C ARG A 130 3.27 4.36 -16.24
N ARG A 131 4.42 4.63 -16.84
CA ARG A 131 4.88 6.02 -17.06
C ARG A 131 4.04 6.64 -18.16
N SER A 132 3.56 7.87 -17.96
CA SER A 132 2.59 8.49 -18.87
C SER A 132 3.17 8.88 -20.23
N GLY A 133 4.49 9.16 -20.33
CA GLY A 133 5.11 9.61 -21.58
C GLY A 133 5.38 8.52 -22.61
N ASP A 134 5.74 7.30 -22.16
CA ASP A 134 6.14 6.17 -23.01
C ASP A 134 5.27 4.91 -22.80
N HIS A 135 4.29 4.98 -21.89
CA HIS A 135 3.45 3.87 -21.43
C HIS A 135 4.23 2.65 -20.91
N ALA A 136 5.52 2.81 -20.59
CA ALA A 136 6.38 1.74 -20.10
C ALA A 136 5.91 1.25 -18.73
N LYS A 137 5.89 -0.07 -18.54
CA LYS A 137 5.47 -0.69 -17.28
C LYS A 137 6.55 -0.50 -16.20
N ALA A 138 6.25 0.34 -15.21
CA ALA A 138 7.12 0.55 -14.06
C ALA A 138 6.94 -0.57 -13.03
N ALA A 139 5.68 -0.95 -12.74
CA ALA A 139 5.33 -2.09 -11.90
C ALA A 139 4.02 -2.74 -12.38
N GLU A 140 3.86 -4.02 -12.12
CA GLU A 140 2.64 -4.77 -12.43
C GLU A 140 2.42 -5.83 -11.36
N VAL A 141 1.18 -5.97 -10.93
CA VAL A 141 0.73 -7.05 -10.07
C VAL A 141 -0.46 -7.72 -10.70
N HIS A 142 -0.44 -9.04 -10.72
CA HIS A 142 -1.55 -9.89 -11.06
C HIS A 142 -1.65 -10.96 -9.99
N LYS A 143 -2.79 -11.04 -9.30
CA LYS A 143 -2.96 -12.00 -8.21
C LYS A 143 -4.36 -12.56 -8.19
N GLU A 144 -4.44 -13.88 -8.28
CA GLU A 144 -5.65 -14.60 -7.97
C GLU A 144 -5.78 -14.78 -6.45
N LEU A 145 -6.96 -14.43 -5.94
CA LEU A 145 -7.36 -14.59 -4.56
C LEU A 145 -8.46 -15.66 -4.53
N ALA A 146 -8.02 -16.92 -4.51
CA ALA A 146 -8.92 -18.07 -4.39
C ALA A 146 -9.63 -18.07 -3.02
N ASP A 147 -10.84 -18.62 -2.99
CA ASP A 147 -11.62 -18.88 -1.77
C ASP A 147 -11.87 -17.66 -0.88
N ARG A 148 -11.98 -16.47 -1.47
CA ARG A 148 -12.25 -15.24 -0.72
C ARG A 148 -13.72 -15.03 -0.45
N PRO A 149 -14.10 -14.49 0.72
CA PRO A 149 -15.47 -14.06 0.96
C PRO A 149 -15.94 -13.05 -0.09
N ALA A 150 -17.26 -13.02 -0.31
CA ALA A 150 -17.91 -12.12 -1.23
C ALA A 150 -17.54 -10.64 -1.02
N THR A 151 -17.25 -10.23 0.21
CA THR A 151 -16.70 -8.89 0.52
C THR A 151 -15.31 -9.04 1.14
N GLY A 152 -14.37 -8.21 0.71
CA GLY A 152 -13.03 -8.25 1.28
C GLY A 152 -12.11 -7.14 0.80
N ARG A 153 -10.88 -7.22 1.30
CA ARG A 153 -9.81 -6.29 0.96
C ARG A 153 -8.46 -7.02 0.94
N ALA A 154 -7.57 -6.63 0.04
CA ALA A 154 -6.22 -7.17 -0.04
C ALA A 154 -5.23 -6.10 -0.48
N LYS A 155 -4.21 -5.88 0.35
CA LYS A 155 -3.01 -5.13 -0.01
C LYS A 155 -1.99 -6.06 -0.68
N VAL A 156 -1.62 -5.73 -1.90
CA VAL A 156 -0.67 -6.46 -2.75
C VAL A 156 0.58 -5.60 -2.93
N PRO A 157 1.78 -6.07 -2.56
CA PRO A 157 3.01 -5.34 -2.81
C PRO A 157 3.28 -5.28 -4.31
N GLY A 158 3.78 -4.15 -4.81
CA GLY A 158 4.10 -3.98 -6.23
C GLY A 158 5.32 -4.79 -6.70
N GLY A 159 6.06 -5.42 -5.78
CA GLY A 159 7.16 -6.34 -6.06
C GLY A 159 8.42 -5.71 -6.67
N LYS A 160 8.34 -4.48 -7.16
CA LYS A 160 9.43 -3.79 -7.86
C LYS A 160 9.66 -2.40 -7.28
N ARG A 161 10.93 -2.09 -7.04
CA ARG A 161 11.39 -0.74 -6.71
C ARG A 161 11.42 0.10 -7.98
N ILE A 162 10.96 1.34 -7.87
CA ILE A 162 10.98 2.31 -8.96
C ILE A 162 11.92 3.43 -8.55
N ALA A 163 12.70 3.93 -9.52
CA ALA A 163 13.56 5.07 -9.26
C ALA A 163 12.73 6.20 -8.65
N CYS A 164 13.29 6.87 -7.64
CA CYS A 164 12.65 8.05 -7.06
C CYS A 164 12.87 9.23 -8.02
N ASP A 165 12.13 9.24 -9.13
CA ASP A 165 12.16 10.26 -10.17
C ASP A 165 11.00 11.25 -10.02
N THR A 166 11.09 12.36 -10.75
CA THR A 166 9.96 13.28 -10.94
C THR A 166 9.30 12.90 -12.27
N GLY A 167 8.01 12.60 -12.27
CA GLY A 167 7.32 12.18 -13.48
C GLY A 167 5.86 11.83 -13.28
N GLU A 168 5.11 11.87 -14.38
CA GLU A 168 3.71 11.47 -14.39
C GLU A 168 3.57 9.98 -14.66
N TYR A 169 2.69 9.35 -13.90
CA TYR A 169 2.34 7.95 -14.01
C TYR A 169 0.83 7.77 -14.05
N THR A 170 0.41 6.66 -14.64
CA THR A 170 -0.98 6.18 -14.61
C THR A 170 -1.00 4.79 -14.00
N VAL A 171 -1.86 4.59 -13.02
CA VAL A 171 -2.17 3.30 -12.42
C VAL A 171 -3.46 2.79 -13.03
N GLU A 172 -3.36 1.77 -13.87
CA GLU A 172 -4.48 0.97 -14.33
C GLU A 172 -4.77 -0.10 -13.28
N TRP A 173 -6.03 -0.32 -12.92
CA TRP A 173 -6.41 -1.36 -11.96
C TRP A 173 -7.65 -2.10 -12.43
N SER A 174 -7.78 -3.35 -11.98
CA SER A 174 -9.00 -4.12 -12.15
C SER A 174 -9.25 -5.11 -11.01
N VAL A 175 -10.53 -5.40 -10.79
CA VAL A 175 -11.06 -6.46 -9.94
C VAL A 175 -11.96 -7.31 -10.83
N THR A 176 -11.64 -8.59 -10.96
CA THR A 176 -12.37 -9.55 -11.78
C THR A 176 -12.98 -10.62 -10.91
N ARG A 177 -14.28 -10.86 -11.11
CA ARG A 177 -14.94 -12.07 -10.63
C ARG A 177 -14.89 -13.09 -11.76
N SER A 178 -14.11 -14.15 -11.58
CA SER A 178 -13.86 -15.15 -12.65
C SER A 178 -15.16 -15.75 -13.16
N GLY A 179 -15.34 -15.79 -14.49
CA GLY A 179 -16.56 -16.28 -15.14
C GLY A 179 -17.69 -15.25 -15.33
N TYR A 180 -17.59 -14.07 -14.71
CA TYR A 180 -18.70 -13.11 -14.67
C TYR A 180 -18.36 -11.75 -15.27
N GLY A 181 -17.27 -11.11 -14.82
CA GLY A 181 -16.95 -9.77 -15.30
C GLY A 181 -15.76 -9.12 -14.61
N THR A 182 -15.29 -8.05 -15.25
CA THR A 182 -14.11 -7.28 -14.83
C THR A 182 -14.49 -5.83 -14.65
N LEU A 183 -14.26 -5.32 -13.44
CA LEU A 183 -14.38 -3.93 -13.10
C LEU A 183 -12.99 -3.29 -13.14
N SER A 184 -12.80 -2.25 -13.94
CA SER A 184 -11.50 -1.58 -14.08
C SER A 184 -11.58 -0.08 -13.84
N GLY A 185 -10.42 0.55 -13.64
CA GLY A 185 -10.29 2.00 -13.54
C GLY A 185 -8.86 2.46 -13.72
N THR A 186 -8.68 3.77 -13.69
CA THR A 186 -7.40 4.44 -13.85
C THR A 186 -7.23 5.53 -12.80
N LEU A 187 -6.03 5.67 -12.25
CA LEU A 187 -5.65 6.74 -11.32
C LEU A 187 -4.36 7.39 -11.84
N ARG A 188 -4.32 8.72 -11.91
CA ARG A 188 -3.08 9.45 -12.20
C ARG A 188 -2.27 9.63 -10.92
N TRP A 189 -0.95 9.52 -11.04
CA TRP A 189 -0.02 9.78 -9.95
C TRP A 189 1.17 10.59 -10.46
N ASN A 190 1.40 11.75 -9.84
CA ASN A 190 2.59 12.55 -10.10
C ASN A 190 3.63 12.20 -9.05
N SER A 191 4.67 11.51 -9.47
CA SER A 191 5.82 11.19 -8.65
C SER A 191 6.65 12.45 -8.42
N SER A 192 6.91 12.80 -7.16
CA SER A 192 7.92 13.79 -6.79
C SER A 192 8.67 13.34 -5.54
N CYS A 193 10.00 13.31 -5.65
CA CYS A 193 10.91 12.91 -4.58
C CYS A 193 11.64 14.08 -3.93
N GLU A 194 11.33 15.29 -4.33
CA GLU A 194 12.07 16.49 -3.94
C GLU A 194 12.09 16.67 -2.42
N GLN A 195 10.94 16.47 -1.76
CA GLN A 195 10.85 16.54 -0.30
C GLN A 195 11.82 15.57 0.39
N TYR A 196 11.90 14.32 -0.08
CA TYR A 196 12.80 13.31 0.48
C TYR A 196 14.27 13.60 0.16
N ARG A 197 14.57 14.09 -1.04
CA ARG A 197 15.93 14.49 -1.43
C ARG A 197 16.43 15.66 -0.58
N THR A 198 15.57 16.65 -0.32
CA THR A 198 15.89 17.78 0.57
C THR A 198 16.11 17.30 1.99
N ALA A 199 15.21 16.46 2.54
CA ALA A 199 15.37 15.91 3.88
C ALA A 199 16.64 15.06 4.04
N PHE A 200 17.10 14.40 2.97
CA PHE A 200 18.28 13.55 2.96
C PHE A 200 19.55 14.26 2.46
N SER A 201 19.49 15.56 2.19
CA SER A 201 20.65 16.34 1.75
C SER A 201 21.67 16.48 2.88
N THR A 202 22.95 16.67 2.51
CA THR A 202 24.05 16.85 3.47
C THR A 202 23.95 18.13 4.28
N GLU A 203 23.22 19.12 3.74
CA GLU A 203 23.05 20.45 4.32
C GLU A 203 21.82 20.53 5.24
N HIS A 204 20.88 19.58 5.14
CA HIS A 204 19.70 19.56 5.98
C HIS A 204 20.07 19.38 7.47
N GLY A 205 19.74 20.38 8.28
CA GLY A 205 20.03 20.42 9.72
C GLY A 205 21.42 20.94 10.09
N ARG A 206 22.17 21.54 9.16
CA ARG A 206 23.36 22.35 9.48
C ARG A 206 22.92 23.80 9.72
N ALA A 207 22.68 24.14 10.98
CA ALA A 207 22.56 25.52 11.46
C ALA A 207 23.60 25.70 12.57
#